data_AF-A0A6B0BPP5-F1
#
_entry.id   AF-A0A6B0BPP5-F1
#
_cell.length_a   1.000
_cell.length_b   1.000
_cell.length_c   1.000
_cell.angle_alpha   90.00
_cell.angle_beta   90.00
_cell.angle_gamma   90.00
#
_symmetry.space_group_name_H-M   'P 1'
#
loop_
_entity.id
_entity.type
_entity.pdbx_description
1 polymer ?
#
loop_
_entity_poly.entity_id
_entity_poly.type
_entity_poly.pdbx_seq_one_letter_code
_entity_poly.pdbx_strand_id
1 'polypeptide(L)'
;MRKKLFGQLQRIGKALMLPVAILPAAGLLLAIGTAIQGEALQHYLPFIQNGGVQNVAKLMTAAGSIIFENLPMIFALGVAIGLAGGDGVAAIAAFVGYIIMNKTMGDFLQVTPKNVTDPASGYASILGIPTLQTGVFGGIIIGALAAWCYNKFY
;
A
#
# COMPACT_ATOMS: atom_id res chain seq x y z
N MET A 1 -6.24 18.40 -27.62
CA MET A 1 -5.36 17.88 -26.54
C MET A 1 -6.04 17.81 -25.17
N ARG A 2 -6.68 18.88 -24.66
CA ARG A 2 -7.34 18.89 -23.32
C ARG A 2 -8.37 17.77 -23.09
N LYS A 3 -9.23 17.44 -24.07
CA LYS A 3 -10.22 16.35 -23.95
C LYS A 3 -9.60 14.95 -23.77
N LYS A 4 -8.46 14.69 -24.41
CA LYS A 4 -7.75 13.40 -24.33
C LYS A 4 -7.05 13.24 -22.97
N LEU A 5 -6.45 14.31 -22.47
CA LEU A 5 -5.84 14.36 -21.13
C LEU A 5 -6.90 14.18 -20.03
N PHE A 6 -8.06 14.85 -20.16
CA PHE A 6 -9.17 14.70 -19.21
C PHE A 6 -9.70 13.25 -19.18
N GLY A 7 -9.86 12.62 -20.35
CA GLY A 7 -10.27 11.21 -20.43
C GLY A 7 -9.25 10.24 -19.80
N GLN A 8 -7.95 10.53 -19.90
CA GLN A 8 -6.90 9.73 -19.25
C GLN A 8 -6.94 9.90 -17.71
N LEU A 9 -7.07 11.13 -17.22
CA LEU A 9 -7.22 11.39 -15.78
C LEU A 9 -8.46 10.72 -15.20
N GLN A 10 -9.58 10.69 -15.94
CA GLN A 10 -10.79 9.98 -15.53
C GLN A 10 -10.59 8.46 -15.42
N ARG A 11 -9.84 7.87 -16.37
CA ARG A 11 -9.49 6.43 -16.32
C ARG A 11 -8.58 6.11 -15.13
N ILE A 12 -7.60 6.97 -14.85
CA ILE A 12 -6.74 6.84 -13.66
C ILE A 12 -7.61 6.91 -12.39
N GLY A 13 -8.51 7.89 -12.28
CA GLY A 13 -9.43 8.01 -11.15
C GLY A 13 -10.28 6.75 -10.94
N LYS A 14 -10.77 6.14 -12.02
CA LYS A 14 -11.52 4.87 -11.96
C LYS A 14 -10.63 3.69 -11.55
N ALA A 15 -9.39 3.62 -12.04
CA ALA A 15 -8.43 2.57 -11.69
C ALA A 15 -8.05 2.59 -10.20
N LEU A 16 -7.97 3.80 -9.61
CA LEU A 16 -7.68 3.98 -8.18
C LEU A 16 -8.81 3.49 -7.27
N MET A 17 -10.02 3.25 -7.78
CA MET A 17 -11.12 2.71 -6.96
C MET A 17 -10.85 1.29 -6.47
N LEU A 18 -10.11 0.48 -7.24
CA LEU A 18 -9.87 -0.92 -6.91
C LEU A 18 -9.03 -1.07 -5.62
N PRO A 19 -7.88 -0.38 -5.44
CA PRO A 19 -7.17 -0.29 -4.17
C PRO A 19 -7.96 0.34 -3.04
N VAL A 20 -8.78 1.35 -3.33
CA VAL A 20 -9.52 2.07 -2.28
C VAL A 20 -10.61 1.18 -1.66
N ALA A 21 -11.15 0.22 -2.42
CA ALA A 21 -12.20 -0.68 -1.94
C ALA A 21 -11.77 -1.59 -0.77
N ILE A 22 -10.47 -1.87 -0.59
CA ILE A 22 -9.97 -2.69 0.53
C ILE A 22 -9.77 -1.88 1.82
N LEU A 23 -9.65 -0.54 1.72
CA LEU A 23 -9.35 0.32 2.88
C LEU A 23 -10.43 0.31 3.97
N PRO A 24 -11.75 0.26 3.67
CA PRO A 24 -12.77 0.17 4.72
C PRO A 24 -12.63 -1.10 5.56
N ALA A 25 -12.38 -2.25 4.95
CA ALA A 25 -12.20 -3.51 5.67
C ALA A 25 -10.93 -3.47 6.55
N ALA A 26 -9.82 -2.97 6.00
CA ALA A 26 -8.58 -2.78 6.75
C ALA A 26 -8.76 -1.81 7.93
N GLY A 27 -9.47 -0.71 7.70
CA GLY A 27 -9.78 0.30 8.71
C GLY A 27 -10.67 -0.24 9.83
N LEU A 28 -11.68 -1.04 9.50
CA LEU A 28 -12.52 -1.70 10.50
C LEU A 28 -11.73 -2.70 11.34
N LEU A 29 -10.90 -3.54 10.72
CA LEU A 29 -10.04 -4.48 11.46
C LEU A 29 -9.09 -3.74 12.41
N LEU A 30 -8.45 -2.68 11.92
CA LEU A 30 -7.56 -1.86 12.72
C LEU A 30 -8.30 -1.17 13.87
N ALA A 31 -9.40 -0.48 13.59
CA ALA A 31 -10.16 0.29 14.58
C ALA A 31 -10.82 -0.59 15.64
N ILE A 32 -11.40 -1.72 15.26
CA ILE A 32 -12.00 -2.66 16.21
C ILE A 32 -10.90 -3.31 17.05
N GLY A 33 -9.80 -3.75 16.43
CA GLY A 33 -8.68 -4.34 17.16
C GLY A 33 -8.07 -3.38 18.19
N THR A 34 -7.90 -2.10 17.84
CA THR A 34 -7.37 -1.09 18.77
C THR A 34 -8.40 -0.69 19.84
N ALA A 35 -9.69 -0.61 19.49
CA ALA A 35 -10.75 -0.31 20.46
C ALA A 35 -10.86 -1.40 21.55
N ILE A 36 -10.76 -2.67 21.19
CA ILE A 36 -10.78 -3.81 22.12
C ILE A 36 -9.55 -3.83 23.05
N GLN A 37 -8.42 -3.33 22.56
CA GLN A 37 -7.20 -3.15 23.36
C GLN A 37 -7.23 -1.89 24.24
N GLY A 38 -8.13 -0.93 23.99
CA GLY A 38 -8.18 0.33 24.73
C GLY A 38 -8.66 0.18 26.18
N GLU A 39 -8.00 0.88 27.10
CA GLU A 39 -8.31 0.86 28.53
C GLU A 39 -9.76 1.25 28.84
N ALA A 40 -10.30 2.21 28.08
CA ALA A 40 -11.69 2.64 28.21
C ALA A 40 -12.67 1.48 27.98
N LEU A 41 -12.51 0.72 26.89
CA LEU A 41 -13.43 -0.37 26.56
C LEU A 41 -13.24 -1.57 27.50
N GLN A 42 -12.00 -1.82 27.93
CA GLN A 42 -11.70 -2.82 28.95
C GLN A 42 -12.33 -2.49 30.31
N HIS A 43 -12.45 -1.19 30.66
CA HIS A 43 -13.11 -0.74 31.88
C HIS A 43 -14.63 -0.97 31.83
N TYR A 44 -15.28 -0.68 30.70
CA TYR A 44 -16.72 -0.91 30.54
C TYR A 44 -17.08 -2.38 30.29
N LEU A 45 -16.19 -3.18 29.68
CA LEU A 45 -16.41 -4.58 29.33
C LEU A 45 -15.29 -5.47 29.89
N PRO A 46 -15.33 -5.84 31.19
CA PRO A 46 -14.26 -6.59 31.85
C PRO A 46 -14.04 -8.00 31.27
N PHE A 47 -15.01 -8.59 30.55
CA PHE A 47 -14.82 -9.88 29.86
C PHE A 47 -13.80 -9.82 28.72
N ILE A 48 -13.53 -8.61 28.19
CA ILE A 48 -12.56 -8.37 27.10
C ILE A 48 -11.12 -8.36 27.62
N GLN A 49 -10.92 -8.23 28.94
CA GLN A 49 -9.60 -8.27 29.57
C GLN A 49 -8.96 -9.67 29.55
N ASN A 50 -9.72 -10.70 29.14
CA ASN A 50 -9.19 -12.04 29.01
C ASN A 50 -8.05 -12.08 27.97
N GLY A 51 -6.94 -12.73 28.33
CA GLY A 51 -5.76 -12.85 27.47
C GLY A 51 -6.06 -13.45 26.09
N GLY A 52 -7.06 -14.34 25.99
CA GLY A 52 -7.51 -14.87 24.70
C GLY A 52 -8.11 -13.80 23.78
N VAL A 53 -8.98 -12.94 24.31
CA VAL A 53 -9.64 -11.86 23.53
C VAL A 53 -8.62 -10.79 23.13
N GLN A 54 -7.69 -10.45 24.03
CA GLN A 54 -6.61 -9.50 23.73
C GLN A 54 -5.66 -10.00 22.65
N ASN A 55 -5.37 -11.31 22.61
CA ASN A 55 -4.56 -11.89 21.54
C ASN A 55 -5.26 -11.81 20.18
N VAL A 56 -6.57 -12.06 20.13
CA VAL A 56 -7.36 -11.88 18.90
C VAL A 56 -7.38 -10.42 18.48
N ALA A 57 -7.55 -9.49 19.42
CA ALA A 57 -7.54 -8.05 19.15
C ALA A 57 -6.21 -7.59 18.55
N LYS A 58 -5.09 -8.07 19.09
CA LYS A 58 -3.74 -7.80 18.53
C LYS A 58 -3.60 -8.35 17.11
N LEU A 59 -4.09 -9.56 16.85
CA LEU A 59 -4.10 -10.14 15.50
C LEU A 59 -4.95 -9.31 14.54
N MET A 60 -6.11 -8.82 14.97
CA MET A 60 -6.97 -7.95 14.16
C MET A 60 -6.28 -6.62 13.83
N THR A 61 -5.65 -5.97 14.83
CA THR A 61 -4.88 -4.74 14.62
C THR A 61 -3.73 -4.97 13.64
N ALA A 62 -2.96 -6.04 13.81
CA ALA A 62 -1.85 -6.37 12.91
C ALA A 62 -2.33 -6.67 11.48
N ALA A 63 -3.43 -7.41 11.33
CA ALA A 63 -4.03 -7.70 10.03
C ALA A 63 -4.56 -6.43 9.33
N GLY A 64 -5.06 -5.45 10.08
CA GLY A 64 -5.44 -4.15 9.54
C GLY A 64 -4.24 -3.29 9.17
N SER A 65 -3.23 -3.19 10.04
CA SER A 65 -2.09 -2.29 9.86
C SER A 65 -1.23 -2.66 8.64
N ILE A 66 -1.01 -3.96 8.40
CA ILE A 66 -0.17 -4.44 7.30
C ILE A 66 -0.67 -3.99 5.92
N ILE A 67 -1.99 -3.79 5.76
CA ILE A 67 -2.60 -3.30 4.52
C ILE A 67 -2.22 -1.83 4.29
N PHE A 68 -2.24 -1.00 5.35
CA PHE A 68 -1.83 0.41 5.27
C PHE A 68 -0.32 0.56 5.08
N GLU A 69 0.48 -0.30 5.70
CA GLU A 69 1.94 -0.31 5.55
C GLU A 69 2.38 -0.65 4.11
N ASN A 70 1.61 -1.50 3.41
CA ASN A 70 1.88 -1.91 2.03
C ASN A 70 1.00 -1.21 0.99
N LEU A 71 0.30 -0.14 1.38
CA LEU A 71 -0.62 0.61 0.53
C LEU A 71 0.03 1.12 -0.77
N PRO A 72 1.30 1.56 -0.81
CA PRO A 72 1.99 1.89 -2.06
C PRO A 72 1.99 0.77 -3.10
N MET A 73 2.23 -0.48 -2.67
CA MET A 73 2.25 -1.63 -3.55
C MET A 73 0.85 -1.98 -4.05
N ILE A 74 -0.15 -1.95 -3.15
CA ILE A 74 -1.56 -2.20 -3.51
C ILE A 74 -2.00 -1.20 -4.59
N PHE A 75 -1.59 0.07 -4.47
CA PHE A 75 -1.86 1.07 -5.49
C PHE A 75 -1.10 0.83 -6.80
N ALA A 76 0.17 0.39 -6.76
CA ALA A 76 0.90 0.04 -7.98
C ALA A 76 0.18 -1.05 -8.78
N LEU A 77 -0.24 -2.12 -8.10
CA LEU A 77 -0.98 -3.24 -8.68
C LEU A 77 -2.35 -2.79 -9.21
N GLY A 78 -3.15 -2.13 -8.38
CA GLY A 78 -4.52 -1.78 -8.74
C GLY A 78 -4.61 -0.70 -9.82
N VAL A 79 -3.68 0.26 -9.85
CA VAL A 79 -3.58 1.22 -10.96
C VAL A 79 -3.24 0.49 -12.25
N ALA A 80 -2.31 -0.46 -12.22
CA ALA A 80 -1.93 -1.22 -13.40
C ALA A 80 -3.11 -2.04 -13.95
N ILE A 81 -3.80 -2.79 -13.09
CA ILE A 81 -5.00 -3.57 -13.45
C ILE A 81 -6.09 -2.65 -14.00
N GLY A 82 -6.41 -1.58 -13.30
CA GLY A 82 -7.51 -0.69 -13.67
C GLY A 82 -7.29 0.07 -14.98
N LEU A 83 -6.03 0.37 -15.31
CA LEU A 83 -5.65 1.02 -16.57
C LEU A 83 -5.42 0.04 -17.73
N ALA A 84 -5.13 -1.23 -17.44
CA ALA A 84 -4.96 -2.30 -18.42
C ALA A 84 -6.26 -3.07 -18.73
N GLY A 85 -7.42 -2.58 -18.27
CA GLY A 85 -8.71 -3.22 -18.56
C GLY A 85 -8.99 -4.49 -17.76
N GLY A 86 -8.32 -4.70 -16.62
CA GLY A 86 -8.53 -5.86 -15.76
C GLY A 86 -7.53 -7.00 -15.95
N ASP A 87 -6.50 -6.81 -16.78
CA ASP A 87 -5.52 -7.86 -17.03
C ASP A 87 -4.52 -8.03 -15.88
N GLY A 88 -4.36 -9.28 -15.42
CA GLY A 88 -3.42 -9.64 -14.37
C GLY A 88 -1.96 -9.52 -14.79
N VAL A 89 -1.65 -9.59 -16.09
CA VAL A 89 -0.27 -9.45 -16.60
C VAL A 89 0.29 -8.06 -16.30
N ALA A 90 -0.54 -7.01 -16.44
CA ALA A 90 -0.16 -5.65 -16.09
C ALA A 90 0.15 -5.50 -14.59
N ALA A 91 -0.57 -6.23 -13.72
CA ALA A 91 -0.31 -6.26 -12.29
C ALA A 91 1.08 -6.84 -11.98
N ILE A 92 1.44 -7.96 -12.61
CA ILE A 92 2.75 -8.59 -12.44
C ILE A 92 3.86 -7.64 -12.91
N ALA A 93 3.68 -6.98 -14.06
CA ALA A 93 4.62 -5.97 -14.55
C ALA A 93 4.81 -4.81 -13.55
N ALA A 94 3.72 -4.33 -12.94
CA ALA A 94 3.78 -3.28 -11.93
C ALA A 94 4.48 -3.73 -10.64
N PHE A 95 4.25 -4.97 -10.21
CA PHE A 95 4.93 -5.55 -9.05
C PHE A 95 6.45 -5.59 -9.25
N VAL A 96 6.89 -6.15 -10.39
CA VAL A 96 8.31 -6.24 -10.72
C VAL A 96 8.92 -4.85 -10.88
N GLY A 97 8.24 -3.95 -11.59
CA GLY A 97 8.68 -2.55 -11.74
C GLY A 97 8.82 -1.82 -10.40
N TYR A 98 7.92 -2.09 -9.45
CA TYR A 98 7.93 -1.43 -8.15
C TYR A 98 9.11 -1.91 -7.29
N ILE A 99 9.44 -3.20 -7.34
CA ILE A 99 10.63 -3.75 -6.68
C ILE A 99 11.91 -3.17 -7.28
N ILE A 100 12.00 -3.12 -8.61
CA ILE A 100 13.16 -2.55 -9.33
C ILE A 100 13.34 -1.07 -8.97
N MET A 101 12.25 -0.30 -8.93
CA MET A 101 12.28 1.11 -8.53
C MET A 101 12.85 1.26 -7.12
N ASN A 102 12.33 0.52 -6.14
CA ASN A 102 12.80 0.62 -4.76
C ASN A 102 14.27 0.22 -4.60
N LYS A 103 14.71 -0.83 -5.32
CA LYS A 103 16.12 -1.26 -5.27
C LYS A 103 17.05 -0.25 -5.91
N THR A 104 16.72 0.23 -7.10
CA THR A 104 17.57 1.20 -7.82
C THR A 104 17.62 2.55 -7.11
N MET A 105 16.51 3.01 -6.52
CA MET A 105 16.49 4.22 -5.70
C MET A 105 17.31 4.06 -4.41
N GLY A 106 17.17 2.92 -3.72
CA GLY A 106 17.95 2.61 -2.53
C GLY A 106 19.46 2.60 -2.81
N ASP A 107 19.88 1.98 -3.91
CA ASP A 107 21.29 1.92 -4.32
C ASP A 107 21.82 3.28 -4.78
N PHE A 108 21.02 4.05 -5.52
CA PHE A 108 21.41 5.38 -5.99
C PHE A 108 21.64 6.36 -4.84
N LEU A 109 20.80 6.30 -3.81
CA LEU A 109 20.92 7.13 -2.60
C LEU A 109 21.86 6.53 -1.54
N GLN A 110 22.48 5.38 -1.83
CA GLN A 110 23.33 4.61 -0.90
C GLN A 110 22.66 4.38 0.47
N VAL A 111 21.36 4.07 0.47
CA VAL A 111 20.58 3.86 1.71
C VAL A 111 21.03 2.55 2.35
N THR A 112 21.78 2.66 3.44
CA THR A 112 22.23 1.51 4.23
C THR A 112 21.18 1.19 5.29
N PRO A 113 21.01 -0.08 5.74
CA PRO A 113 20.05 -0.44 6.80
C PRO A 113 20.18 0.37 8.10
N LYS A 114 21.37 0.93 8.39
CA LYS A 114 21.63 1.82 9.53
C LYS A 114 21.03 3.23 9.39
N ASN A 115 20.73 3.69 8.17
CA ASN A 115 20.15 5.01 7.92
C ASN A 115 18.61 4.98 7.92
N VAL A 116 18.02 3.78 7.79
CA VAL A 116 16.56 3.55 7.84
C VAL A 116 16.03 3.64 9.27
N THR A 117 16.89 3.44 10.27
CA THR A 117 16.52 3.56 11.70
C THR A 117 16.39 5.01 12.19
N ASP A 118 16.80 6.00 11.39
CA ASP A 118 16.67 7.42 11.74
C ASP A 118 15.33 7.98 11.23
N PRO A 119 14.39 8.36 12.11
CA PRO A 119 13.06 8.86 11.69
C PRO A 119 13.09 10.15 10.86
N ALA A 120 14.22 10.87 10.87
CA ALA A 120 14.40 12.15 10.18
C ALA A 120 14.89 12.01 8.72
N SER A 121 15.24 10.80 8.29
CA SER A 121 15.94 10.58 7.02
C SER A 121 15.02 10.39 5.81
N GLY A 122 13.71 10.17 6.02
CA GLY A 122 12.74 9.91 4.96
C GLY A 122 12.92 8.56 4.25
N TYR A 123 13.76 7.68 4.81
CA TYR A 123 13.99 6.33 4.30
C TYR A 123 13.06 5.32 4.97
N ALA A 124 12.65 4.31 4.21
CA ALA A 124 11.83 3.21 4.68
C ALA A 124 12.36 1.88 4.15
N SER A 125 12.05 0.80 4.86
CA SER A 125 12.25 -0.56 4.37
C SER A 125 10.96 -1.03 3.70
N ILE A 126 10.96 -1.10 2.37
CA ILE A 126 9.81 -1.57 1.59
C ILE A 126 10.12 -2.98 1.10
N LEU A 127 9.36 -3.98 1.54
CA LEU A 127 9.66 -5.40 1.29
C LEU A 127 11.09 -5.84 1.67
N GLY A 128 11.67 -5.25 2.72
CA GLY A 128 13.06 -5.53 3.11
C GLY A 128 14.12 -4.80 2.28
N ILE A 129 13.72 -3.93 1.35
CA ILE A 129 14.61 -3.10 0.56
C ILE A 129 14.72 -1.72 1.22
N PRO A 130 15.91 -1.30 1.69
CA PRO A 130 16.12 0.05 2.17
C PRO A 130 16.03 1.04 1.00
N THR A 131 15.05 1.94 1.05
CA THR A 131 14.74 2.87 -0.05
C THR A 131 14.17 4.18 0.49
N LEU A 132 13.94 5.15 -0.38
CA LEU A 132 13.21 6.37 -0.05
C LEU A 132 11.71 6.08 0.11
N GLN A 133 11.07 6.66 1.12
CA GLN A 133 9.64 6.53 1.32
C GLN A 133 8.86 7.37 0.29
N THR A 134 8.60 6.80 -0.89
CA THR A 134 7.82 7.47 -1.95
C THR A 134 6.31 7.48 -1.68
N GLY A 135 5.86 6.70 -0.69
CA GLY A 135 4.45 6.50 -0.39
C GLY A 135 3.64 6.01 -1.59
N VAL A 136 2.33 6.29 -1.53
CA VAL A 136 1.34 5.87 -2.56
C VAL A 136 1.68 6.44 -3.94
N PHE A 137 2.29 7.62 -3.96
CA PHE A 137 2.64 8.33 -5.17
C PHE A 137 3.61 7.52 -6.05
N GLY A 138 4.68 6.96 -5.46
CA GLY A 138 5.60 6.09 -6.20
C GLY A 138 4.92 4.83 -6.76
N GLY A 139 3.97 4.26 -6.00
CA GLY A 139 3.15 3.16 -6.46
C GLY A 139 2.31 3.51 -7.70
N ILE A 140 1.60 4.65 -7.65
CA ILE A 140 0.75 5.11 -8.77
C ILE A 140 1.57 5.34 -10.04
N ILE A 141 2.76 5.93 -9.93
CA ILE A 141 3.64 6.18 -11.09
C ILE A 141 4.03 4.86 -11.76
N ILE A 142 4.51 3.88 -10.98
CA ILE A 142 4.92 2.59 -11.52
C ILE A 142 3.73 1.81 -12.08
N GLY A 143 2.58 1.84 -11.41
CA GLY A 143 1.36 1.21 -11.90
C GLY A 143 0.90 1.80 -13.23
N ALA A 144 0.96 3.13 -13.39
CA ALA A 144 0.63 3.80 -14.63
C ALA A 144 1.62 3.49 -15.75
N LEU A 145 2.93 3.44 -15.45
CA LEU A 145 3.96 3.04 -16.39
C LEU A 145 3.78 1.59 -16.85
N ALA A 146 3.52 0.67 -15.93
CA ALA A 146 3.28 -0.74 -16.25
C ALA A 146 2.05 -0.92 -17.15
N ALA A 147 0.94 -0.25 -16.83
CA ALA A 147 -0.25 -0.27 -17.69
C ALA A 147 -0.01 0.36 -19.06
N TRP A 148 0.79 1.43 -19.13
CA TRP A 148 1.14 2.06 -20.40
C TRP A 148 1.98 1.12 -21.28
N CYS A 149 2.98 0.45 -20.70
CA CYS A 149 3.76 -0.57 -21.40
C CYS A 149 2.86 -1.72 -21.86
N TYR A 150 1.98 -2.21 -20.98
CA TYR A 150 1.05 -3.29 -21.30
C TYR A 150 0.20 -2.95 -22.53
N ASN A 151 -0.58 -1.87 -22.46
CA ASN A 151 -1.48 -1.44 -23.54
C ASN A 151 -0.78 -1.07 -24.87
N LYS A 152 0.55 -0.91 -24.86
CA LYS A 152 1.32 -0.57 -26.06
C LYS A 152 1.90 -1.82 -26.74
N PHE A 153 2.31 -2.80 -25.97
CA PHE A 153 3.03 -3.98 -26.46
C PHE A 153 2.15 -5.25 -26.50
N TYR A 154 1.00 -5.21 -25.83
CA TYR A 154 -0.01 -6.26 -25.76
C TYR A 154 -1.39 -5.63 -26.01
#